data_AF-A0A7R9M6M5-F1
#
_entry.id   AF-A0A7R9M6M5-F1
#
_cell.length_a   1.000
_cell.length_b   1.000
_cell.length_c   1.000
_cell.angle_alpha   90.00
_cell.angle_beta   90.00
_cell.angle_gamma   90.00
#
_symmetry.space_group_name_H-M   'P 1'
#
loop_
_entity.id
_entity.type
_entity.pdbx_description
1 polymer ?
#
loop_
_entity_poly.entity_id
_entity_poly.type
_entity_poly.pdbx_seq_one_letter_code
_entity_poly.pdbx_strand_id
1 'polypeptide(L)'
;VNVKDFPIATELAGVQMRLVRGGVRELHWHPATEWAYVMSGTCRITAIDEGGKAFVEDVSESDLWLFPSGRPHSIQGLGDDGCFFLLVFNDAAFSESATFLLTDWMSHVPLEVLAKNFQVPKSTFANLPQQELYMFATELPRPLEVDQRQAALGTGFIPESYAFFASQMEPNYTRLGGEVKIIDKRNFPVTKIAASIVTLKPGGLRELHWHPNGDEWTYFVTGKARVGVFQASQYPAAARTMDFQEGDIGYIKKDNPHYIENTADVDLVFLEVFAADYFEDISLAEWLAHTPSRLVNEHIRTGEAFINSIYKYEAVNVNDFPIAVNMAGVQMRLFSGAVRELHWHPENEWAFVFFGTCRVTLVDEGGYAYVGDVTASDLWFFPAGRPHSIQGLGDDGCFFLLVFDSGNFSEADTFLLTDWMGHVPLSVLSKNFQVPESVFKNLPTTELYMFASELPRPLKVEQHEVAIGTGLLNESIAFYTTQMKPNYTRLGGNVKIIDNANFPITTIAAAIVTLKPGGLRELHWHPNADEWTYFVSGMARVGMFEAGNYPANSRTMDFQEGDIGYIPKDNPHYVENTGDCDLIFLEVFPSPTFQDISLAEWLAHTPTRLVNEHIHTGEAFINAIYNKEAVIRPL
;
A
#
# COMPACT_ATOMS: atom_id res chain seq x y z
N VAL A 1 9.88 -27.85 14.90
CA VAL A 1 9.56 -27.21 16.20
C VAL A 1 8.06 -27.09 16.32
N ASN A 2 7.48 -27.60 17.41
CA ASN A 2 6.08 -27.42 17.76
C ASN A 2 5.94 -27.00 19.23
N VAL A 3 4.72 -26.90 19.75
CA VAL A 3 4.44 -26.47 21.13
C VAL A 3 5.11 -27.34 22.21
N LYS A 4 5.54 -28.56 21.91
CA LYS A 4 6.30 -29.39 22.87
C LYS A 4 7.74 -28.90 23.01
N ASP A 5 8.35 -28.47 21.90
CA ASP A 5 9.72 -27.96 21.86
C ASP A 5 9.79 -26.48 22.23
N PHE A 6 8.78 -25.71 21.81
CA PHE A 6 8.69 -24.27 22.01
C PHE A 6 7.31 -23.88 22.55
N PRO A 7 7.05 -24.07 23.87
CA PRO A 7 5.71 -23.98 24.45
C PRO A 7 5.01 -22.62 24.37
N ILE A 8 5.75 -21.55 24.04
CA ILE A 8 5.16 -20.23 23.82
C ILE A 8 4.42 -20.17 22.47
N ALA A 9 4.83 -20.98 21.48
CA ALA A 9 4.24 -21.03 20.16
C ALA A 9 2.95 -21.86 20.19
N THR A 10 1.82 -21.20 20.41
CA THR A 10 0.51 -21.85 20.63
C THR A 10 -0.40 -21.87 19.41
N GLU A 11 -0.05 -21.14 18.34
CA GLU A 11 -0.85 -21.10 17.10
C GLU A 11 -0.17 -21.80 15.92
N LEU A 12 1.16 -21.74 15.83
CA LEU A 12 1.94 -22.18 14.68
C LEU A 12 3.01 -23.22 15.07
N ALA A 13 3.31 -24.13 14.15
CA ALA A 13 4.44 -25.05 14.23
C ALA A 13 5.24 -25.03 12.92
N GLY A 14 6.53 -25.32 12.98
CA GLY A 14 7.43 -25.24 11.82
C GLY A 14 8.25 -26.51 11.58
N VAL A 15 8.48 -26.86 10.32
CA VAL A 15 9.37 -27.95 9.89
C VAL A 15 10.34 -27.40 8.83
N GLN A 16 11.63 -27.63 9.04
CA GLN A 16 12.64 -27.32 8.03
C GLN A 16 12.96 -28.62 7.29
N MET A 17 12.84 -28.62 5.96
CA MET A 17 12.96 -29.85 5.17
C MET A 17 13.87 -29.65 3.96
N ARG A 18 14.62 -30.71 3.66
CA ARG A 18 15.59 -30.78 2.56
C ARG A 18 15.30 -31.96 1.65
N LEU A 19 15.11 -31.71 0.37
CA LEU A 19 15.00 -32.73 -0.66
C LEU A 19 16.19 -32.63 -1.62
N VAL A 20 16.98 -33.69 -1.73
CA VAL A 20 18.06 -33.77 -2.74
C VAL A 20 17.49 -33.82 -4.16
N ARG A 21 18.35 -33.79 -5.19
CA ARG A 21 17.96 -34.00 -6.59
C ARG A 21 17.09 -35.25 -6.76
N GLY A 22 15.85 -35.06 -7.21
CA GLY A 22 14.88 -36.15 -7.39
C GLY A 22 14.36 -36.76 -6.09
N GLY A 23 14.73 -36.21 -4.93
CA GLY A 23 14.18 -36.58 -3.63
C GLY A 23 12.71 -36.15 -3.56
N VAL A 24 11.86 -37.04 -3.08
CA VAL A 24 10.41 -36.86 -2.99
C VAL A 24 9.99 -36.91 -1.53
N ARG A 25 9.27 -35.89 -1.08
CA ARG A 25 8.37 -35.97 0.06
C ARG A 25 7.09 -36.65 -0.42
N GLU A 26 6.81 -37.82 0.15
CA GLU A 26 5.74 -38.72 -0.29
C GLU A 26 4.38 -38.02 -0.42
N LEU A 27 3.52 -38.51 -1.33
CA LEU A 27 2.10 -38.14 -1.39
C LEU A 27 1.44 -38.30 -0.01
N HIS A 28 0.89 -37.21 0.51
CA HIS A 28 0.31 -37.20 1.86
C HIS A 28 -0.71 -36.07 2.04
N TRP A 29 -1.42 -36.09 3.16
CA TRP A 29 -2.24 -34.96 3.63
C TRP A 29 -2.19 -34.86 5.16
N HIS A 30 -2.72 -33.76 5.69
CA HIS A 30 -2.85 -33.49 7.13
C HIS A 30 -3.99 -32.50 7.40
N PRO A 31 -4.51 -32.42 8.63
CA PRO A 31 -5.61 -31.51 8.98
C PRO A 31 -5.17 -30.05 9.15
N ALA A 32 -3.89 -29.77 9.32
CA ALA A 32 -3.38 -28.40 9.32
C ALA A 32 -3.32 -27.83 7.89
N THR A 33 -3.47 -26.53 7.73
CA THR A 33 -3.02 -25.81 6.53
C THR A 33 -1.50 -25.75 6.57
N GLU A 34 -0.86 -26.02 5.45
CA GLU A 34 0.60 -25.88 5.28
C GLU A 34 0.89 -24.65 4.45
N TRP A 35 1.65 -23.72 5.00
CA TRP A 35 2.28 -22.61 4.29
C TRP A 35 3.77 -22.89 4.18
N ALA A 36 4.43 -22.48 3.11
CA ALA A 36 5.85 -22.72 2.97
C ALA A 36 6.60 -21.61 2.27
N TYR A 37 7.90 -21.55 2.54
CA TYR A 37 8.87 -20.65 1.93
C TYR A 37 10.08 -21.44 1.44
N VAL A 38 10.44 -21.30 0.17
CA VAL A 38 11.63 -21.93 -0.40
C VAL A 38 12.86 -21.10 -0.07
N MET A 39 13.73 -21.64 0.78
CA MET A 39 14.96 -20.95 1.18
C MET A 39 16.07 -21.09 0.14
N SER A 40 16.14 -22.21 -0.60
CA SER A 40 17.06 -22.38 -1.73
C SER A 40 16.66 -23.54 -2.64
N GLY A 41 17.09 -23.47 -3.90
CA GLY A 41 16.83 -24.50 -4.90
C GLY A 41 15.42 -24.42 -5.50
N THR A 42 14.95 -25.53 -6.05
CA THR A 42 13.65 -25.60 -6.73
C THR A 42 12.98 -26.93 -6.42
N CYS A 43 11.68 -26.94 -6.16
CA CYS A 43 10.88 -28.16 -6.10
C CYS A 43 9.66 -28.09 -7.01
N ARG A 44 9.21 -29.27 -7.45
CA ARG A 44 7.88 -29.47 -8.02
C ARG A 44 6.92 -29.81 -6.89
N ILE A 45 5.81 -29.11 -6.84
CA ILE A 45 4.70 -29.40 -5.95
C ILE A 45 3.50 -29.92 -6.72
N THR A 46 2.71 -30.78 -6.09
CA THR A 46 1.46 -31.30 -6.65
C THR A 46 0.35 -31.21 -5.62
N ALA A 47 -0.89 -30.93 -6.01
CA ALA A 47 -2.07 -31.06 -5.15
C ALA A 47 -3.31 -31.50 -5.93
N ILE A 48 -4.32 -31.98 -5.20
CA ILE A 48 -5.65 -32.30 -5.75
C ILE A 48 -6.77 -31.73 -4.86
N ASP A 49 -7.83 -31.21 -5.48
CA ASP A 49 -9.03 -30.72 -4.78
C ASP A 49 -10.14 -31.80 -4.64
N GLU A 50 -11.24 -31.44 -3.99
CA GLU A 50 -12.41 -32.32 -3.82
C GLU A 50 -13.15 -32.63 -5.13
N GLY A 51 -12.95 -31.81 -6.16
CA GLY A 51 -13.46 -32.02 -7.51
C GLY A 51 -12.58 -32.96 -8.34
N GLY A 52 -11.45 -33.42 -7.78
CA GLY A 52 -10.46 -34.23 -8.47
C GLY A 52 -9.62 -33.45 -9.48
N LYS A 53 -9.60 -32.11 -9.38
CA LYS A 53 -8.78 -31.25 -10.24
C LYS A 53 -7.36 -31.19 -9.73
N ALA A 54 -6.41 -31.11 -10.65
CA ALA A 54 -5.00 -31.15 -10.33
C ALA A 54 -4.37 -29.76 -10.29
N PHE A 55 -3.36 -29.62 -9.43
CA PHE A 55 -2.40 -28.52 -9.42
C PHE A 55 -1.00 -29.12 -9.45
N VAL A 56 -0.16 -28.63 -10.35
CA VAL A 56 1.25 -29.03 -10.47
C VAL A 56 2.03 -27.77 -10.82
N GLU A 57 3.02 -27.42 -10.02
CA GLU A 57 3.80 -26.19 -10.22
C GLU A 57 5.24 -26.37 -9.76
N ASP A 58 6.17 -25.64 -10.39
CA ASP A 58 7.55 -25.53 -9.93
C ASP A 58 7.72 -24.22 -9.16
N VAL A 59 8.28 -24.31 -7.94
CA VAL A 59 8.56 -23.17 -7.06
C VAL A 59 10.04 -23.12 -6.72
N SER A 60 10.63 -21.93 -6.73
CA SER A 60 12.06 -21.69 -6.55
C SER A 60 12.35 -20.83 -5.34
N GLU A 61 13.62 -20.56 -5.07
CA GLU A 61 14.08 -19.66 -4.00
C GLU A 61 13.24 -18.37 -3.90
N SER A 62 12.82 -18.06 -2.68
CA SER A 62 11.91 -16.97 -2.32
C SER A 62 10.46 -17.09 -2.80
N ASP A 63 10.08 -18.18 -3.46
CA ASP A 63 8.67 -18.49 -3.72
C ASP A 63 8.03 -19.22 -2.54
N LEU A 64 6.70 -19.24 -2.53
CA LEU A 64 5.88 -19.82 -1.48
C LEU A 64 4.86 -20.79 -2.06
N TRP A 65 4.34 -21.65 -1.19
CA TRP A 65 3.09 -22.35 -1.46
C TRP A 65 2.18 -22.38 -0.24
N LEU A 66 0.92 -22.71 -0.50
CA LEU A 66 -0.03 -23.06 0.54
C LEU A 66 -0.92 -24.22 0.12
N PHE A 67 -0.94 -25.26 0.94
CA PHE A 67 -1.92 -26.34 0.83
C PHE A 67 -3.00 -26.17 1.89
N PRO A 68 -4.26 -25.97 1.49
CA PRO A 68 -5.37 -25.96 2.43
C PRO A 68 -5.47 -27.27 3.22
N SER A 69 -6.03 -27.18 4.42
CA SER A 69 -6.33 -28.34 5.27
C SER A 69 -6.96 -29.50 4.48
N GLY A 70 -6.39 -30.69 4.65
CA GLY A 70 -6.91 -31.93 4.09
C GLY A 70 -6.65 -32.14 2.59
N ARG A 71 -5.92 -31.26 1.91
CA ARG A 71 -5.57 -31.45 0.48
C ARG A 71 -4.37 -32.40 0.33
N PRO A 72 -4.52 -33.51 -0.40
CA PRO A 72 -3.38 -34.37 -0.70
C PRO A 72 -2.39 -33.68 -1.62
N HIS A 73 -1.11 -33.76 -1.28
CA HIS A 73 -0.03 -33.12 -2.02
C HIS A 73 1.29 -33.91 -1.94
N SER A 74 2.28 -33.49 -2.73
CA SER A 74 3.65 -34.01 -2.70
C SER A 74 4.65 -32.94 -3.11
N ILE A 75 5.93 -33.17 -2.78
CA ILE A 75 7.02 -32.23 -3.08
C ILE A 75 8.19 -33.05 -3.64
N GLN A 76 8.79 -32.60 -4.75
CA GLN A 76 9.94 -33.25 -5.36
C GLN A 76 11.05 -32.25 -5.65
N GLY A 77 12.25 -32.47 -5.10
CA GLY A 77 13.42 -31.63 -5.36
C GLY A 77 13.89 -31.72 -6.81
N LEU A 78 14.13 -30.56 -7.43
CA LEU A 78 14.59 -30.41 -8.81
C LEU A 78 16.03 -29.88 -8.86
N GLY A 79 16.63 -29.87 -10.05
CA GLY A 79 18.00 -29.38 -10.24
C GLY A 79 19.05 -30.24 -9.52
N ASP A 80 20.30 -29.81 -9.58
CA ASP A 80 21.40 -30.56 -8.97
C ASP A 80 21.43 -30.42 -7.44
N ASP A 81 21.02 -29.26 -6.94
CA ASP A 81 20.94 -28.99 -5.52
C ASP A 81 19.58 -29.36 -4.91
N GLY A 82 18.58 -29.85 -5.64
CA GLY A 82 17.27 -30.17 -5.03
C GLY A 82 16.55 -28.93 -4.49
N CYS A 83 15.90 -29.06 -3.32
CA CYS A 83 15.18 -27.97 -2.67
C CYS A 83 15.37 -27.98 -1.14
N PHE A 84 15.42 -26.79 -0.54
CA PHE A 84 15.45 -26.56 0.91
C PHE A 84 14.42 -25.51 1.28
N PHE A 85 13.52 -25.84 2.20
CA PHE A 85 12.32 -25.05 2.45
C PHE A 85 11.86 -25.15 3.90
N LEU A 86 11.13 -24.11 4.32
CA LEU A 86 10.46 -24.04 5.61
C LEU A 86 8.97 -24.32 5.37
N LEU A 87 8.40 -25.20 6.17
CA LEU A 87 6.96 -25.44 6.28
C LEU A 87 6.46 -24.84 7.60
N VAL A 88 5.32 -24.16 7.56
CA VAL A 88 4.63 -23.61 8.72
C VAL A 88 3.19 -24.09 8.71
N PHE A 89 2.73 -24.62 9.84
CA PHE A 89 1.42 -25.21 10.00
C PHE A 89 0.60 -24.40 11.00
N ASN A 90 -0.67 -24.13 10.68
CA ASN A 90 -1.62 -23.47 11.61
C ASN A 90 -2.20 -24.41 12.68
N ASP A 91 -1.35 -25.28 13.21
CA ASP A 91 -1.61 -26.15 14.34
C ASP A 91 -0.33 -26.29 15.14
N ALA A 92 -0.27 -25.63 16.30
CA ALA A 92 0.90 -25.67 17.17
C ALA A 92 1.24 -27.07 17.70
N ALA A 93 0.31 -28.02 17.67
CA ALA A 93 0.56 -29.41 18.05
C ALA A 93 1.02 -30.28 16.87
N PHE A 94 1.15 -29.72 15.67
CA PHE A 94 1.55 -30.45 14.47
C PHE A 94 2.87 -31.21 14.69
N SER A 95 2.94 -32.40 14.10
CA SER A 95 4.11 -33.27 14.13
C SER A 95 4.29 -33.86 12.74
N GLU A 96 5.49 -33.71 12.18
CA GLU A 96 5.81 -34.26 10.84
C GLU A 96 5.62 -35.78 10.75
N SER A 97 5.74 -36.49 11.88
CA SER A 97 5.50 -37.94 11.98
C SER A 97 4.02 -38.33 12.03
N ALA A 98 3.09 -37.37 12.00
CA ALA A 98 1.65 -37.60 12.13
C ALA A 98 0.85 -37.21 10.86
N THR A 99 1.53 -37.15 9.70
CA THR A 99 0.86 -36.97 8.40
C THR A 99 0.23 -38.27 7.91
N PHE A 100 -0.83 -38.18 7.11
CA PHE A 100 -1.43 -39.35 6.46
C PHE A 100 -0.69 -39.65 5.15
N LEU A 101 0.20 -40.65 5.18
CA LEU A 101 1.02 -41.03 4.04
C LEU A 101 0.29 -42.05 3.16
N LEU A 102 0.43 -41.92 1.83
CA LEU A 102 -0.24 -42.81 0.86
C LEU A 102 0.12 -44.28 1.10
N THR A 103 1.41 -44.59 1.18
CA THR A 103 1.92 -45.95 1.33
C THR A 103 1.63 -46.53 2.70
N ASP A 104 1.68 -45.70 3.76
CA ASP A 104 1.27 -46.12 5.09
C ASP A 104 -0.21 -46.52 5.11
N TRP A 105 -1.09 -45.65 4.60
CA TRP A 105 -2.52 -45.94 4.54
C TRP A 105 -2.80 -47.19 3.71
N MET A 106 -2.22 -47.29 2.50
CA MET A 106 -2.43 -48.46 1.64
C MET A 106 -1.91 -49.75 2.29
N SER A 107 -0.81 -49.73 3.03
CA SER A 107 -0.27 -50.91 3.71
C SER A 107 -1.19 -51.41 4.85
N HIS A 108 -2.01 -50.52 5.41
CA HIS A 108 -2.99 -50.81 6.45
C HIS A 108 -4.40 -51.14 5.92
N VAL A 109 -4.59 -51.18 4.60
CA VAL A 109 -5.86 -51.60 3.98
C VAL A 109 -5.75 -53.06 3.49
N PRO A 110 -6.70 -53.96 3.84
CA PRO A 110 -6.68 -55.32 3.35
C PRO A 110 -6.63 -55.39 1.82
N LEU A 111 -5.78 -56.25 1.25
CA LEU A 111 -5.56 -56.33 -0.21
C LEU A 111 -6.84 -56.63 -1.00
N GLU A 112 -7.82 -57.36 -0.44
CA GLU A 112 -9.15 -57.52 -1.05
C GLU A 112 -9.92 -56.21 -1.18
N VAL A 113 -9.76 -55.29 -0.24
CA VAL A 113 -10.45 -53.99 -0.28
C VAL A 113 -9.79 -53.11 -1.34
N LEU A 114 -8.46 -53.06 -1.41
CA LEU A 114 -7.74 -52.38 -2.49
C LEU A 114 -8.11 -52.96 -3.87
N ALA A 115 -8.10 -54.29 -4.01
CA ALA A 115 -8.50 -54.98 -5.25
C ALA A 115 -9.92 -54.62 -5.69
N LYS A 116 -10.86 -54.56 -4.74
CA LYS A 116 -12.24 -54.12 -5.02
C LYS A 116 -12.31 -52.64 -5.39
N ASN A 117 -11.60 -51.77 -4.67
CA ASN A 117 -11.60 -50.31 -4.89
C ASN A 117 -11.13 -49.95 -6.31
N PHE A 118 -10.05 -50.59 -6.77
CA PHE A 118 -9.45 -50.33 -8.08
C PHE A 118 -9.95 -51.26 -9.19
N GLN A 119 -10.83 -52.22 -8.87
CA GLN A 119 -11.36 -53.22 -9.82
C GLN A 119 -10.25 -54.03 -10.53
N VAL A 120 -9.22 -54.43 -9.78
CA VAL A 120 -8.06 -55.20 -10.27
C VAL A 120 -7.83 -56.46 -9.44
N PRO A 121 -7.09 -57.47 -9.93
CA PRO A 121 -6.72 -58.62 -9.12
C PRO A 121 -5.86 -58.25 -7.90
N LYS A 122 -5.98 -58.98 -6.79
CA LYS A 122 -5.16 -58.80 -5.58
C LYS A 122 -3.66 -58.80 -5.87
N SER A 123 -3.22 -59.60 -6.84
CA SER A 123 -1.81 -59.72 -7.24
C SER A 123 -1.20 -58.40 -7.75
N THR A 124 -2.03 -57.43 -8.15
CA THR A 124 -1.58 -56.08 -8.56
C THR A 124 -0.80 -55.39 -7.44
N PHE A 125 -1.18 -55.64 -6.19
CA PHE A 125 -0.57 -55.02 -5.00
C PHE A 125 0.53 -55.88 -4.38
N ALA A 126 1.07 -56.89 -5.10
CA ALA A 126 2.11 -57.79 -4.56
C ALA A 126 3.40 -57.06 -4.15
N ASN A 127 3.68 -55.91 -4.77
CA ASN A 127 4.87 -55.08 -4.51
C ASN A 127 4.54 -53.80 -3.74
N LEU A 128 3.36 -53.70 -3.13
CA LEU A 128 3.01 -52.54 -2.31
C LEU A 128 4.03 -52.39 -1.17
N PRO A 129 4.58 -51.19 -0.92
CA PRO A 129 5.40 -50.93 0.26
C PRO A 129 4.67 -51.38 1.53
N GLN A 130 5.40 -52.05 2.44
CA GLN A 130 4.84 -52.59 3.68
C GLN A 130 4.92 -51.61 4.86
N GLN A 131 5.56 -50.47 4.63
CA GLN A 131 5.73 -49.36 5.57
C GLN A 131 5.71 -48.06 4.76
N GLU A 132 5.56 -46.95 5.46
CA GLU A 132 5.68 -45.63 4.88
C GLU A 132 7.01 -45.43 4.14
N LEU A 133 6.98 -44.66 3.05
CA LEU A 133 8.21 -44.20 2.40
C LEU A 133 8.71 -42.90 3.05
N TYR A 134 7.79 -42.03 3.45
CA TYR A 134 8.00 -40.68 4.00
C TYR A 134 8.79 -39.75 3.08
N MET A 135 10.07 -40.07 2.84
CA MET A 135 10.94 -39.46 1.86
C MET A 135 11.74 -40.53 1.09
N PHE A 136 11.78 -40.44 -0.23
CA PHE A 136 12.52 -41.40 -1.08
C PHE A 136 13.14 -40.70 -2.30
N ALA A 137 14.15 -41.32 -2.91
CA ALA A 137 14.78 -40.79 -4.12
C ALA A 137 14.21 -41.44 -5.38
N THR A 138 14.05 -40.66 -6.44
CA THR A 138 13.67 -41.13 -7.77
C THR A 138 14.35 -40.28 -8.86
N GLU A 139 14.11 -40.60 -10.13
CA GLU A 139 14.54 -39.75 -11.25
C GLU A 139 13.80 -38.41 -11.23
N LEU A 140 14.39 -37.39 -11.88
CA LEU A 140 13.72 -36.10 -12.04
C LEU A 140 12.37 -36.27 -12.76
N PRO A 141 11.36 -35.45 -12.44
CA PRO A 141 10.08 -35.52 -13.12
C PRO A 141 10.23 -35.09 -14.58
N ARG A 142 9.16 -35.27 -15.35
CA ARG A 142 9.13 -34.83 -16.76
C ARG A 142 9.10 -33.30 -16.83
N PRO A 143 9.16 -32.67 -18.02
CA PRO A 143 8.93 -31.23 -18.11
C PRO A 143 7.58 -30.83 -17.48
N LEU A 144 7.54 -29.66 -16.81
CA LEU A 144 6.38 -29.20 -16.04
C LEU A 144 5.06 -29.28 -16.83
N GLU A 145 5.04 -28.74 -18.04
CA GLU A 145 3.86 -28.74 -18.90
C GLU A 145 3.34 -30.15 -19.24
N VAL A 146 4.21 -31.17 -19.22
CA VAL A 146 3.82 -32.56 -19.48
C VAL A 146 3.10 -33.13 -18.26
N ASP A 147 3.64 -32.92 -17.06
CA ASP A 147 3.03 -33.36 -15.82
C ASP A 147 1.73 -32.61 -15.51
N GLN A 148 1.69 -31.28 -15.74
CA GLN A 148 0.48 -30.47 -15.64
C GLN A 148 -0.64 -31.01 -16.54
N ARG A 149 -0.36 -31.20 -17.83
CA ARG A 149 -1.35 -31.74 -18.79
C ARG A 149 -1.80 -33.14 -18.43
N GLN A 150 -0.89 -34.00 -17.97
CA GLN A 150 -1.28 -35.35 -17.56
C GLN A 150 -2.18 -35.31 -16.31
N ALA A 151 -1.79 -34.54 -15.30
CA ALA A 151 -2.51 -34.52 -14.02
C ALA A 151 -3.92 -33.95 -14.17
N ALA A 152 -4.11 -32.94 -15.03
CA ALA A 152 -5.42 -32.33 -15.29
C ALA A 152 -6.31 -33.10 -16.28
N LEU A 153 -5.84 -34.23 -16.84
CA LEU A 153 -6.57 -34.95 -17.88
C LEU A 153 -7.89 -35.52 -17.34
N GLY A 154 -9.02 -35.02 -17.88
CA GLY A 154 -10.37 -35.50 -17.57
C GLY A 154 -11.13 -34.66 -16.54
N THR A 155 -10.45 -34.03 -15.58
CA THR A 155 -11.06 -33.23 -14.50
C THR A 155 -10.71 -31.74 -14.57
N GLY A 156 -9.58 -31.39 -15.20
CA GLY A 156 -9.09 -30.01 -15.34
C GLY A 156 -8.17 -29.57 -14.20
N PHE A 157 -7.87 -28.26 -14.20
CA PHE A 157 -6.98 -27.61 -13.24
C PHE A 157 -7.77 -26.97 -12.09
N ILE A 158 -7.16 -26.94 -10.90
CA ILE A 158 -7.64 -26.11 -9.78
C ILE A 158 -7.64 -24.64 -10.25
N PRO A 159 -8.74 -23.88 -10.09
CA PRO A 159 -8.83 -22.50 -10.59
C PRO A 159 -7.99 -21.52 -9.76
N GLU A 160 -7.85 -21.76 -8.46
CA GLU A 160 -6.96 -20.99 -7.59
C GLU A 160 -5.52 -21.54 -7.63
N SER A 161 -4.53 -20.64 -7.61
CA SER A 161 -3.13 -21.04 -7.45
C SER A 161 -2.84 -21.40 -6.00
N TYR A 162 -2.12 -22.51 -5.78
CA TYR A 162 -1.53 -22.86 -4.48
C TYR A 162 -0.05 -22.45 -4.38
N ALA A 163 0.53 -21.84 -5.42
CA ALA A 163 1.85 -21.23 -5.41
C ALA A 163 1.74 -19.71 -5.42
N PHE A 164 2.69 -19.04 -4.76
CA PHE A 164 2.84 -17.58 -4.80
C PHE A 164 4.31 -17.22 -5.07
N PHE A 165 4.55 -16.45 -6.13
CA PHE A 165 5.90 -16.14 -6.61
C PHE A 165 6.43 -14.84 -5.99
N ALA A 166 6.74 -14.83 -4.70
CA ALA A 166 7.22 -13.62 -4.02
C ALA A 166 8.60 -13.17 -4.51
N SER A 167 9.36 -14.04 -5.18
CA SER A 167 10.58 -13.67 -5.91
C SER A 167 10.33 -12.62 -7.00
N GLN A 168 9.10 -12.55 -7.54
CA GLN A 168 8.69 -11.64 -8.61
C GLN A 168 7.81 -10.48 -8.10
N MET A 169 7.53 -10.45 -6.80
CA MET A 169 6.71 -9.41 -6.17
C MET A 169 7.57 -8.19 -5.83
N GLU A 170 7.10 -6.99 -6.19
CA GLU A 170 7.65 -5.73 -5.70
C GLU A 170 7.34 -5.54 -4.20
N PRO A 171 8.26 -4.99 -3.39
CA PRO A 171 7.99 -4.72 -1.98
C PRO A 171 6.81 -3.75 -1.78
N ASN A 172 6.02 -4.00 -0.73
CA ASN A 172 4.97 -3.07 -0.29
C ASN A 172 5.58 -1.79 0.29
N TYR A 173 6.71 -1.91 0.97
CA TYR A 173 7.44 -0.80 1.55
C TYR A 173 8.92 -0.93 1.24
N THR A 174 9.52 0.16 0.77
CA THR A 174 10.97 0.31 0.60
C THR A 174 11.41 1.59 1.30
N ARG A 175 12.38 1.48 2.20
CA ARG A 175 12.98 2.60 2.95
C ARG A 175 14.49 2.39 3.02
N LEU A 176 15.22 3.40 3.49
CA LEU A 176 16.68 3.29 3.69
C LEU A 176 17.08 2.08 4.55
N GLY A 177 16.25 1.75 5.56
CA GLY A 177 16.50 0.63 6.47
C GLY A 177 16.23 -0.76 5.89
N GLY A 178 15.54 -0.88 4.76
CA GLY A 178 15.13 -2.17 4.22
C GLY A 178 13.84 -2.14 3.41
N GLU A 179 13.33 -3.34 3.13
CA GLU A 179 12.10 -3.56 2.37
C GLU A 179 11.22 -4.65 3.00
N VAL A 180 9.92 -4.59 2.73
CA VAL A 180 8.92 -5.53 3.25
C VAL A 180 7.99 -5.98 2.12
N LYS A 181 7.84 -7.30 1.95
CA LYS A 181 6.81 -7.91 1.10
C LYS A 181 5.75 -8.56 1.98
N ILE A 182 4.49 -8.19 1.83
CA ILE A 182 3.36 -8.69 2.61
C ILE A 182 2.54 -9.64 1.74
N ILE A 183 2.35 -10.87 2.23
CA ILE A 183 1.60 -11.92 1.56
C ILE A 183 0.45 -12.34 2.45
N ASP A 184 -0.77 -12.03 2.03
CA ASP A 184 -1.98 -12.39 2.77
C ASP A 184 -3.17 -12.61 1.81
N LYS A 185 -4.39 -12.68 2.32
CA LYS A 185 -5.56 -12.99 1.50
C LYS A 185 -5.88 -11.96 0.40
N ARG A 186 -5.33 -10.73 0.47
CA ARG A 186 -5.50 -9.69 -0.55
C ARG A 186 -4.80 -10.06 -1.86
N ASN A 187 -3.63 -10.69 -1.80
CA ASN A 187 -2.81 -11.04 -2.97
C ASN A 187 -2.62 -12.55 -3.14
N PHE A 188 -2.83 -13.36 -2.10
CA PHE A 188 -2.81 -14.82 -2.16
C PHE A 188 -4.13 -15.41 -1.61
N PRO A 189 -5.23 -15.39 -2.39
CA PRO A 189 -6.59 -15.60 -1.86
C PRO A 189 -6.86 -16.95 -1.15
N VAL A 190 -6.06 -17.98 -1.44
CA VAL A 190 -6.16 -19.29 -0.80
C VAL A 190 -5.58 -19.30 0.62
N THR A 191 -4.77 -18.29 0.97
CA THR A 191 -4.03 -18.31 2.24
C THR A 191 -4.94 -18.12 3.45
N LYS A 192 -4.56 -18.85 4.50
CA LYS A 192 -5.08 -18.75 5.88
C LYS A 192 -3.96 -18.44 6.88
N ILE A 193 -2.80 -18.10 6.34
CA ILE A 193 -1.57 -17.75 7.05
C ILE A 193 -1.05 -16.49 6.36
N ALA A 194 -1.22 -15.34 7.02
CA ALA A 194 -0.60 -14.10 6.57
C ALA A 194 0.89 -14.14 6.90
N ALA A 195 1.70 -13.52 6.06
CA ALA A 195 3.13 -13.44 6.28
C ALA A 195 3.72 -12.15 5.73
N SER A 196 4.90 -11.79 6.22
CA SER A 196 5.77 -10.82 5.58
C SER A 196 7.16 -11.41 5.37
N ILE A 197 7.83 -11.01 4.29
CA ILE A 197 9.26 -11.23 4.07
C ILE A 197 9.93 -9.87 4.27
N VAL A 198 10.75 -9.77 5.31
CA VAL A 198 11.42 -8.53 5.68
C VAL A 198 12.90 -8.66 5.38
N THR A 199 13.45 -7.71 4.61
CA THR A 199 14.88 -7.56 4.37
C THR A 199 15.36 -6.27 5.00
N LEU A 200 16.15 -6.36 6.07
CA LEU A 200 16.78 -5.20 6.71
C LEU A 200 18.23 -5.05 6.27
N LYS A 201 18.59 -3.85 5.79
CA LYS A 201 19.99 -3.49 5.47
C LYS A 201 20.84 -3.44 6.75
N PRO A 202 22.18 -3.46 6.66
CA PRO A 202 23.04 -3.31 7.84
C PRO A 202 22.68 -2.07 8.68
N GLY A 203 22.44 -2.27 9.97
CA GLY A 203 21.95 -1.22 10.89
C GLY A 203 20.47 -0.84 10.72
N GLY A 204 19.74 -1.51 9.84
CA GLY A 204 18.31 -1.35 9.64
C GLY A 204 17.50 -1.85 10.84
N LEU A 205 16.31 -1.28 11.02
CA LEU A 205 15.40 -1.58 12.11
C LEU A 205 14.00 -1.79 11.55
N ARG A 206 13.42 -2.97 11.77
CA ARG A 206 11.97 -3.14 11.77
C ARG A 206 11.47 -2.44 13.02
N GLU A 207 10.75 -1.35 12.81
CA GLU A 207 10.44 -0.35 13.84
C GLU A 207 9.65 -0.91 15.04
N LEU A 208 9.46 -0.07 16.06
CA LEU A 208 8.65 -0.40 17.22
C LEU A 208 7.18 -0.48 16.82
N HIS A 209 6.59 -1.67 16.90
CA HIS A 209 5.21 -1.94 16.51
C HIS A 209 4.61 -3.10 17.31
N TRP A 210 3.32 -3.37 17.12
CA TRP A 210 2.67 -4.60 17.59
C TRP A 210 1.59 -5.07 16.61
N HIS A 211 1.21 -6.34 16.71
CA HIS A 211 0.16 -6.94 15.88
C HIS A 211 -1.12 -7.12 16.69
N PRO A 212 -2.25 -6.49 16.29
CA PRO A 212 -3.51 -6.59 17.02
C PRO A 212 -4.33 -7.83 16.65
N ASN A 213 -3.95 -8.60 15.63
CA ASN A 213 -4.81 -9.63 15.05
C ASN A 213 -4.31 -11.08 15.23
N GLY A 214 -3.05 -11.30 15.62
CA GLY A 214 -2.53 -12.64 15.86
C GLY A 214 -1.17 -12.66 16.56
N ASP A 215 -0.75 -13.85 16.99
CA ASP A 215 0.62 -14.07 17.44
C ASP A 215 1.56 -14.09 16.22
N GLU A 216 2.72 -13.45 16.34
CA GLU A 216 3.77 -13.53 15.32
C GLU A 216 4.70 -14.71 15.61
N TRP A 217 4.85 -15.57 14.62
CA TRP A 217 5.89 -16.59 14.57
C TRP A 217 6.97 -16.14 13.58
N THR A 218 8.20 -15.99 14.04
CA THR A 218 9.29 -15.41 13.25
C THR A 218 10.31 -16.47 12.86
N TYR A 219 10.81 -16.48 11.63
CA TYR A 219 11.95 -17.31 11.23
C TYR A 219 13.05 -16.49 10.58
N PHE A 220 14.27 -16.61 11.10
CA PHE A 220 15.44 -15.88 10.60
C PHE A 220 16.10 -16.68 9.47
N VAL A 221 15.91 -16.23 8.22
CA VAL A 221 16.39 -16.91 7.02
C VAL A 221 17.88 -16.70 6.80
N THR A 222 18.39 -15.48 7.04
CA THR A 222 19.83 -15.18 6.99
C THR A 222 20.14 -13.93 7.84
N GLY A 223 21.42 -13.74 8.18
CA GLY A 223 21.89 -12.59 8.95
C GLY A 223 21.82 -12.77 10.46
N LYS A 224 21.87 -11.65 11.19
CA LYS A 224 21.77 -11.62 12.67
C LYS A 224 20.86 -10.51 13.12
N ALA A 225 19.96 -10.84 14.04
CA ALA A 225 18.99 -9.91 14.56
C ALA A 225 19.13 -9.71 16.07
N ARG A 226 18.66 -8.56 16.55
CA ARG A 226 18.32 -8.35 17.94
C ARG A 226 16.85 -8.01 18.04
N VAL A 227 16.12 -8.78 18.85
CA VAL A 227 14.68 -8.62 19.03
C VAL A 227 14.41 -8.20 20.47
N GLY A 228 13.71 -7.10 20.66
CA GLY A 228 13.19 -6.68 21.96
C GLY A 228 11.68 -6.88 22.01
N VAL A 229 11.17 -7.55 23.05
CA VAL A 229 9.73 -7.74 23.26
C VAL A 229 9.33 -7.16 24.61
N PHE A 230 8.28 -6.34 24.62
CA PHE A 230 7.64 -5.79 25.81
C PHE A 230 6.36 -6.56 26.14
N GLN A 231 6.17 -6.90 27.41
CA GLN A 231 4.98 -7.58 27.92
C GLN A 231 4.43 -6.83 29.14
N ALA A 232 3.22 -6.29 28.99
CA ALA A 232 2.55 -5.50 30.02
C ALA A 232 2.04 -6.31 31.24
N SER A 233 2.14 -7.65 31.20
CA SER A 233 1.32 -8.54 32.04
C SER A 233 1.57 -8.49 33.56
N GLN A 234 2.57 -7.77 34.07
CA GLN A 234 2.87 -7.62 35.51
C GLN A 234 3.50 -6.24 35.80
N TYR A 235 3.47 -5.78 37.07
CA TYR A 235 4.22 -4.58 37.50
C TYR A 235 5.45 -4.98 38.34
N PRO A 236 6.66 -4.50 38.01
CA PRO A 236 6.98 -3.73 36.81
C PRO A 236 6.81 -4.59 35.53
N ALA A 237 6.49 -3.93 34.42
CA ALA A 237 6.36 -4.60 33.12
C ALA A 237 7.65 -5.34 32.76
N ALA A 238 7.50 -6.47 32.07
CA ALA A 238 8.64 -7.25 31.62
C ALA A 238 9.04 -6.80 30.22
N ALA A 239 10.33 -6.63 29.98
CA ALA A 239 10.88 -6.55 28.64
C ALA A 239 12.04 -7.53 28.55
N ARG A 240 12.20 -8.17 27.39
CA ARG A 240 13.34 -9.05 27.13
C ARG A 240 13.89 -8.76 25.75
N THR A 241 15.21 -8.59 25.68
CA THR A 241 15.95 -8.47 24.43
C THR A 241 16.83 -9.69 24.26
N MET A 242 16.80 -10.29 23.07
CA MET A 242 17.55 -11.48 22.71
C MET A 242 18.15 -11.31 21.32
N ASP A 243 19.32 -11.89 21.11
CA ASP A 243 19.96 -11.95 19.79
C ASP A 243 19.54 -13.25 19.09
N PHE A 244 19.35 -13.18 17.78
CA PHE A 244 18.92 -14.26 16.89
C PHE A 244 19.85 -14.35 15.68
N GLN A 245 19.94 -15.51 15.07
CA GLN A 245 20.73 -15.78 13.87
C GLN A 245 19.97 -16.68 12.90
N GLU A 246 20.54 -16.88 11.71
CA GLU A 246 20.04 -17.83 10.72
C GLU A 246 19.62 -19.18 11.34
N GLY A 247 18.39 -19.60 11.03
CA GLY A 247 17.78 -20.82 11.51
C GLY A 247 17.01 -20.71 12.83
N ASP A 248 17.14 -19.60 13.56
CA ASP A 248 16.40 -19.39 14.80
C ASP A 248 14.91 -19.09 14.54
N ILE A 249 14.08 -19.38 15.55
CA ILE A 249 12.65 -19.11 15.57
C ILE A 249 12.33 -18.13 16.69
N GLY A 250 11.62 -17.05 16.36
CA GLY A 250 11.01 -16.11 17.29
C GLY A 250 9.53 -16.41 17.51
N TYR A 251 8.98 -15.95 18.63
CA TYR A 251 7.52 -15.93 18.83
C TYR A 251 7.13 -14.77 19.72
N ILE A 252 6.22 -13.94 19.22
CA ILE A 252 5.80 -12.70 19.85
C ILE A 252 4.28 -12.75 19.95
N LYS A 253 3.78 -12.73 21.19
CA LYS A 253 2.33 -12.81 21.40
C LYS A 253 1.64 -11.57 20.86
N LYS A 254 0.42 -11.76 20.38
CA LYS A 254 -0.52 -10.71 20.02
C LYS A 254 -0.50 -9.58 21.06
N ASP A 255 -0.57 -8.35 20.56
CA ASP A 255 -0.56 -7.10 21.33
C ASP A 255 0.75 -6.80 22.09
N ASN A 256 1.78 -7.66 22.06
CA ASN A 256 3.07 -7.34 22.67
C ASN A 256 3.90 -6.46 21.72
N PRO A 257 4.26 -5.23 22.11
CA PRO A 257 5.15 -4.37 21.35
C PRO A 257 6.55 -4.96 21.23
N HIS A 258 7.14 -4.81 20.06
CA HIS A 258 8.48 -5.32 19.79
C HIS A 258 9.18 -4.54 18.66
N TYR A 259 10.45 -4.88 18.42
CA TYR A 259 11.26 -4.41 17.30
C TYR A 259 12.25 -5.50 16.88
N ILE A 260 12.75 -5.44 15.64
CA ILE A 260 13.79 -6.34 15.13
C ILE A 260 14.90 -5.51 14.46
N GLU A 261 16.10 -5.52 15.04
CA GLU A 261 17.26 -4.76 14.58
C GLU A 261 18.25 -5.68 13.84
N ASN A 262 18.75 -5.25 12.68
CA ASN A 262 19.87 -5.91 12.02
C ASN A 262 21.19 -5.54 12.72
N THR A 263 21.85 -6.53 13.30
CA THR A 263 23.12 -6.37 14.03
C THR A 263 24.34 -6.83 13.23
N ALA A 264 24.14 -7.28 12.01
CA ALA A 264 25.19 -7.71 11.09
C ALA A 264 25.62 -6.60 10.12
N ASP A 265 26.73 -6.85 9.41
CA ASP A 265 27.25 -6.06 8.31
C ASP A 265 26.74 -6.56 6.93
N VAL A 266 25.76 -7.46 6.94
CA VAL A 266 25.06 -8.00 5.76
C VAL A 266 23.56 -7.84 5.94
N ASP A 267 22.80 -8.01 4.85
CA ASP A 267 21.34 -7.99 4.91
C ASP A 267 20.81 -9.11 5.84
N LEU A 268 19.84 -8.75 6.66
CA LEU A 268 19.07 -9.65 7.49
C LEU A 268 17.76 -9.95 6.78
N VAL A 269 17.45 -11.22 6.53
CA VAL A 269 16.16 -11.64 5.97
C VAL A 269 15.43 -12.51 6.98
N PHE A 270 14.19 -12.17 7.28
CA PHE A 270 13.34 -12.96 8.16
C PHE A 270 11.89 -12.97 7.68
N LEU A 271 11.13 -13.94 8.19
CA LEU A 271 9.72 -14.13 7.92
C LEU A 271 8.94 -13.79 9.19
N GLU A 272 7.92 -12.93 9.09
CA GLU A 272 6.88 -12.78 10.12
C GLU A 272 5.68 -13.60 9.65
N VAL A 273 5.16 -14.53 10.46
CA VAL A 273 4.09 -15.46 10.05
C VAL A 273 2.98 -15.50 11.09
N PHE A 274 1.72 -15.42 10.64
CA PHE A 274 0.54 -15.25 11.49
C PHE A 274 -0.54 -16.26 11.12
N ALA A 275 -1.20 -16.86 12.12
CA ALA A 275 -2.39 -17.68 11.91
C ALA A 275 -3.65 -16.83 11.65
N ALA A 276 -3.57 -15.93 10.66
CA ALA A 276 -4.59 -14.95 10.32
C ALA A 276 -4.81 -14.85 8.79
N ASP A 277 -5.98 -14.33 8.38
CA ASP A 277 -6.32 -14.08 6.98
C ASP A 277 -5.58 -12.83 6.42
N TYR A 278 -5.25 -11.85 7.27
CA TYR A 278 -4.66 -10.56 6.87
C TYR A 278 -3.47 -10.19 7.74
N PHE A 279 -2.49 -9.49 7.17
CA PHE A 279 -1.41 -8.85 7.92
C PHE A 279 -1.89 -7.49 8.46
N GLU A 280 -1.71 -7.27 9.77
CA GLU A 280 -2.02 -6.00 10.44
C GLU A 280 -0.95 -5.69 11.47
N ASP A 281 -0.46 -4.45 11.50
CA ASP A 281 0.35 -3.93 12.60
C ASP A 281 -0.13 -2.54 13.02
N ILE A 282 0.39 -2.07 14.16
CA ILE A 282 0.28 -0.68 14.57
C ILE A 282 1.69 -0.19 14.91
N SER A 283 2.13 0.82 14.17
CA SER A 283 3.40 1.51 14.41
C SER A 283 3.32 2.41 15.63
N LEU A 284 4.34 2.37 16.49
CA LEU A 284 4.48 3.32 17.60
C LEU A 284 4.63 4.75 17.07
N ALA A 285 5.44 4.95 16.03
CA ALA A 285 5.69 6.27 15.48
C ALA A 285 4.40 6.88 14.92
N GLU A 286 3.65 6.09 14.16
CA GLU A 286 2.35 6.50 13.62
C GLU A 286 1.35 6.79 14.74
N TRP A 287 1.22 5.92 15.74
CA TRP A 287 0.33 6.17 16.87
C TRP A 287 0.66 7.50 17.59
N LEU A 288 1.94 7.76 17.86
CA LEU A 288 2.37 9.01 18.47
C LEU A 288 2.09 10.21 17.56
N ALA A 289 2.35 10.09 16.26
CA ALA A 289 2.04 11.15 15.31
C ALA A 289 0.53 11.46 15.32
N HIS A 290 -0.32 10.43 15.36
CA HIS A 290 -1.78 10.53 15.34
C HIS A 290 -2.41 10.87 16.69
N THR A 291 -1.61 11.12 17.73
CA THR A 291 -2.07 11.57 19.05
C THR A 291 -1.77 13.07 19.24
N PRO A 292 -2.65 13.87 19.89
CA PRO A 292 -2.38 15.29 20.13
C PRO A 292 -1.00 15.54 20.75
N SER A 293 -0.18 16.37 20.10
CA SER A 293 1.24 16.58 20.43
C SER A 293 1.49 16.94 21.90
N ARG A 294 0.65 17.81 22.47
CA ARG A 294 0.70 18.18 23.90
C ARG A 294 0.49 16.97 24.80
N LEU A 295 -0.47 16.11 24.47
CA LEU A 295 -0.73 14.90 25.24
C LEU A 295 0.45 13.94 25.16
N VAL A 296 1.04 13.74 23.97
CA VAL A 296 2.24 12.92 23.83
C VAL A 296 3.40 13.50 24.65
N ASN A 297 3.64 14.81 24.56
CA ASN A 297 4.71 15.46 25.31
C ASN A 297 4.52 15.35 26.83
N GLU A 298 3.28 15.42 27.33
CA GLU A 298 2.99 15.16 28.75
C GLU A 298 3.36 13.74 29.20
N HIS A 299 3.20 12.74 28.30
CA HIS A 299 3.56 11.35 28.58
C HIS A 299 5.06 11.09 28.54
N ILE A 300 5.74 11.48 27.45
CA ILE A 300 7.15 11.08 27.22
C ILE A 300 8.17 12.17 27.53
N ARG A 301 7.74 13.43 27.66
CA ARG A 301 8.55 14.59 28.11
C ARG A 301 9.85 14.80 27.35
N THR A 302 9.86 14.44 26.07
CA THR A 302 10.99 14.60 25.15
C THR A 302 11.11 16.02 24.59
N GLY A 303 10.09 16.86 24.79
CA GLY A 303 10.04 18.23 24.28
C GLY A 303 9.43 18.33 22.89
N GLU A 304 8.90 19.50 22.56
CA GLU A 304 8.19 19.75 21.29
C GLU A 304 9.06 19.50 20.07
N ALA A 305 10.38 19.73 20.15
CA ALA A 305 11.29 19.46 19.04
C ALA A 305 11.26 17.98 18.57
N PHE A 306 11.21 17.03 19.51
CA PHE A 306 11.09 15.61 19.16
C PHE A 306 9.68 15.27 18.66
N ILE A 307 8.64 15.80 19.31
CA ILE A 307 7.26 15.56 18.88
C ILE A 307 7.05 16.05 17.44
N ASN A 308 7.64 17.19 17.11
CA ASN A 308 7.57 17.79 15.80
C ASN A 308 8.43 17.07 14.75
N SER A 309 9.33 16.16 15.15
CA SER A 309 10.08 15.31 14.23
C SER A 309 9.37 14.00 13.88
N ILE A 310 8.28 13.64 14.57
CA ILE A 310 7.45 12.49 14.19
C ILE A 310 6.55 12.95 13.04
N TYR A 311 6.73 12.45 11.83
CA TYR A 311 5.94 12.89 10.66
C TYR A 311 4.76 11.95 10.39
N LYS A 312 3.71 12.50 9.76
CA LYS A 312 2.64 11.72 9.14
C LYS A 312 2.68 11.94 7.65
N TYR A 313 2.63 10.86 6.90
CA TYR A 313 2.15 10.92 5.54
C TYR A 313 1.36 9.66 5.21
N GLU A 314 0.30 9.86 4.44
CA GLU A 314 -0.42 8.78 3.76
C GLU A 314 -0.38 9.12 2.29
N ALA A 315 0.18 8.22 1.48
CA ALA A 315 0.26 8.35 0.03
C ALA A 315 -0.66 7.32 -0.62
N VAL A 316 -1.36 7.73 -1.68
CA VAL A 316 -2.15 6.84 -2.54
C VAL A 316 -1.70 7.08 -3.97
N ASN A 317 -1.12 6.05 -4.58
CA ASN A 317 -0.69 6.06 -5.97
C ASN A 317 -1.30 4.88 -6.74
N VAL A 318 -0.83 4.62 -7.96
CA VAL A 318 -1.36 3.55 -8.83
C VAL A 318 -1.18 2.14 -8.24
N ASN A 319 -0.26 1.93 -7.30
CA ASN A 319 -0.12 0.65 -6.63
C ASN A 319 -1.25 0.42 -5.61
N ASP A 320 -1.71 1.49 -4.96
CA ASP A 320 -2.79 1.47 -3.97
C ASP A 320 -4.17 1.56 -4.64
N PHE A 321 -4.28 2.40 -5.68
CA PHE A 321 -5.51 2.65 -6.41
C PHE A 321 -5.28 2.55 -7.94
N PRO A 322 -5.24 1.33 -8.51
CA PRO A 322 -4.76 1.10 -9.89
C PRO A 322 -5.52 1.79 -11.01
N ILE A 323 -6.74 2.27 -10.75
CA ILE A 323 -7.49 3.06 -11.74
C ILE A 323 -6.94 4.49 -11.88
N ALA A 324 -6.26 5.01 -10.85
CA ALA A 324 -5.72 6.37 -10.78
C ALA A 324 -4.36 6.50 -11.48
N VAL A 325 -4.32 6.21 -12.78
CA VAL A 325 -3.07 6.15 -13.55
C VAL A 325 -2.40 7.51 -13.79
N ASN A 326 -3.18 8.60 -13.79
CA ASN A 326 -2.68 9.93 -14.11
C ASN A 326 -2.51 10.84 -12.89
N MET A 327 -2.87 10.37 -11.69
CA MET A 327 -2.80 11.20 -10.49
C MET A 327 -2.54 10.39 -9.22
N ALA A 328 -1.75 10.95 -8.31
CA ALA A 328 -1.51 10.42 -6.98
C ALA A 328 -1.75 11.51 -5.92
N GLY A 329 -2.07 11.10 -4.70
CA GLY A 329 -2.29 12.01 -3.58
C GLY A 329 -1.37 11.69 -2.40
N VAL A 330 -0.94 12.72 -1.68
CA VAL A 330 -0.23 12.59 -0.39
C VAL A 330 -0.87 13.52 0.64
N GLN A 331 -1.35 12.96 1.74
CA GLN A 331 -1.67 13.75 2.92
C GLN A 331 -0.41 13.93 3.74
N MET A 332 -0.13 15.17 4.17
CA MET A 332 1.06 15.46 4.95
C MET A 332 0.75 16.38 6.12
N ARG A 333 1.38 16.09 7.26
CA ARG A 333 1.33 16.90 8.49
C ARG A 333 2.69 17.45 8.83
N LEU A 334 2.78 18.77 8.95
CA LEU A 334 3.92 19.45 9.57
C LEU A 334 3.49 20.06 10.90
N PHE A 335 4.24 19.77 11.96
CA PHE A 335 4.06 20.44 13.25
C PHE A 335 4.67 21.85 13.24
N SER A 336 4.52 22.59 14.34
CA SER A 336 5.07 23.94 14.49
C SER A 336 6.58 23.97 14.20
N GLY A 337 6.97 24.79 13.22
CA GLY A 337 8.35 24.96 12.80
C GLY A 337 8.93 23.80 12.00
N ALA A 338 8.26 22.63 11.92
CA ALA A 338 8.73 21.49 11.15
C ALA A 338 8.77 21.82 9.65
N VAL A 339 9.79 21.30 8.98
CA VAL A 339 10.11 21.59 7.57
C VAL A 339 10.00 20.30 6.77
N ARG A 340 9.22 20.31 5.68
CA ARG A 340 9.44 19.44 4.53
C ARG A 340 10.62 20.01 3.74
N GLU A 341 11.68 19.21 3.65
CA GLU A 341 12.99 19.62 3.12
C GLU A 341 12.89 20.30 1.75
N LEU A 342 13.86 21.16 1.43
CA LEU A 342 14.07 21.67 0.08
C LEU A 342 14.22 20.51 -0.91
N HIS A 343 13.35 20.45 -1.91
CA HIS A 343 13.31 19.35 -2.87
C HIS A 343 12.66 19.75 -4.19
N TRP A 344 12.74 18.87 -5.18
CA TRP A 344 11.96 18.95 -6.42
C TRP A 344 11.59 17.53 -6.90
N HIS A 345 10.69 17.46 -7.88
CA HIS A 345 10.24 16.23 -8.52
C HIS A 345 9.79 16.55 -9.97
N PRO A 346 9.71 15.55 -10.88
CA PRO A 346 9.32 15.77 -12.26
C PRO A 346 7.82 16.04 -12.46
N GLU A 347 6.98 15.73 -11.48
CA GLU A 347 5.53 15.99 -11.49
C GLU A 347 5.21 17.45 -11.12
N ASN A 348 4.07 17.95 -11.58
CA ASN A 348 3.47 19.16 -11.00
C ASN A 348 2.82 18.80 -9.65
N GLU A 349 2.92 19.70 -8.67
CA GLU A 349 2.27 19.54 -7.36
C GLU A 349 1.17 20.59 -7.20
N TRP A 350 -0.06 20.15 -6.98
CA TRP A 350 -1.18 20.97 -6.53
C TRP A 350 -1.50 20.63 -5.08
N ALA A 351 -1.89 21.60 -4.26
CA ALA A 351 -2.18 21.31 -2.86
C ALA A 351 -3.36 22.07 -2.28
N PHE A 352 -4.00 21.48 -1.26
CA PHE A 352 -5.06 22.06 -0.46
C PHE A 352 -4.75 21.98 1.03
N VAL A 353 -4.80 23.10 1.75
CA VAL A 353 -4.55 23.13 3.19
C VAL A 353 -5.84 22.83 3.96
N PHE A 354 -5.92 21.70 4.64
CA PHE A 354 -7.06 21.36 5.51
C PHE A 354 -7.07 22.19 6.78
N PHE A 355 -5.91 22.34 7.40
CA PHE A 355 -5.78 22.93 8.73
C PHE A 355 -4.45 23.68 8.89
N GLY A 356 -4.49 24.76 9.69
CA GLY A 356 -3.30 25.48 10.12
C GLY A 356 -2.75 26.42 9.06
N THR A 357 -1.45 26.66 9.10
CA THR A 357 -0.75 27.55 8.16
C THR A 357 0.63 27.03 7.84
N CYS A 358 1.02 27.06 6.58
CA CYS A 358 2.37 26.74 6.13
C CYS A 358 3.03 27.94 5.46
N ARG A 359 4.35 28.01 5.52
CA ARG A 359 5.16 28.83 4.63
C ARG A 359 5.68 27.96 3.49
N VAL A 360 5.45 28.39 2.26
CA VAL A 360 5.99 27.75 1.07
C VAL A 360 7.08 28.62 0.45
N THR A 361 8.10 27.97 -0.10
CA THR A 361 9.13 28.62 -0.91
C THR A 361 9.21 27.98 -2.29
N LEU A 362 9.65 28.73 -3.30
CA LEU A 362 9.95 28.21 -4.64
C LEU A 362 11.00 29.07 -5.31
N VAL A 363 11.84 28.47 -6.16
CA VAL A 363 12.74 29.19 -7.07
C VAL A 363 12.49 28.73 -8.50
N ASP A 364 12.35 29.67 -9.44
CA ASP A 364 12.18 29.36 -10.86
C ASP A 364 13.50 29.26 -11.64
N GLU A 365 13.43 28.89 -12.92
CA GLU A 365 14.57 28.78 -13.81
C GLU A 365 15.33 30.09 -14.06
N GLY A 366 14.69 31.24 -13.81
CA GLY A 366 15.29 32.57 -13.88
C GLY A 366 16.01 32.98 -12.58
N GLY A 367 15.88 32.19 -11.51
CA GLY A 367 16.38 32.50 -10.18
C GLY A 367 15.48 33.47 -9.40
N TYR A 368 14.23 33.67 -9.81
CA TYR A 368 13.25 34.44 -9.06
C TYR A 368 12.67 33.58 -7.95
N ALA A 369 12.60 34.12 -6.75
CA ALA A 369 12.09 33.41 -5.57
C ALA A 369 10.63 33.75 -5.28
N TYR A 370 9.92 32.81 -4.68
CA TYR A 370 8.63 33.04 -4.02
C TYR A 370 8.74 32.62 -2.56
N VAL A 371 8.15 33.41 -1.67
CA VAL A 371 7.92 33.05 -0.26
C VAL A 371 6.53 33.54 0.13
N GLY A 372 5.67 32.64 0.57
CA GLY A 372 4.29 32.97 0.93
C GLY A 372 3.74 32.09 2.03
N ASP A 373 2.80 32.64 2.82
CA ASP A 373 2.06 31.90 3.82
C ASP A 373 0.72 31.44 3.20
N VAL A 374 0.37 30.16 3.36
CA VAL A 374 -0.86 29.54 2.86
C VAL A 374 -1.63 28.96 4.05
N THR A 375 -2.91 29.34 4.18
CA THR A 375 -3.75 29.03 5.35
C THR A 375 -4.84 28.02 5.02
N ALA A 376 -5.55 27.51 6.03
CA ALA A 376 -6.65 26.57 5.84
C ALA A 376 -7.66 27.04 4.77
N SER A 377 -8.07 26.09 3.93
CA SER A 377 -8.84 26.25 2.68
C SER A 377 -8.11 26.89 1.50
N ASP A 378 -6.89 27.41 1.65
CA ASP A 378 -6.13 27.96 0.51
C ASP A 378 -5.28 26.87 -0.18
N LEU A 379 -4.76 27.20 -1.36
CA LEU A 379 -4.06 26.27 -2.24
C LEU A 379 -2.64 26.75 -2.56
N TRP A 380 -1.80 25.84 -3.03
CA TRP A 380 -0.62 26.21 -3.83
C TRP A 380 -0.49 25.32 -5.07
N PHE A 381 0.39 25.75 -5.98
CA PHE A 381 0.81 24.98 -7.14
C PHE A 381 2.32 25.15 -7.37
N PHE A 382 3.06 24.05 -7.40
CA PHE A 382 4.46 24.01 -7.79
C PHE A 382 4.61 23.37 -9.17
N PRO A 383 5.12 24.11 -10.18
CA PRO A 383 5.41 23.54 -11.47
C PRO A 383 6.52 22.49 -11.40
N ALA A 384 6.41 21.48 -12.25
CA ALA A 384 7.39 20.40 -12.42
C ALA A 384 8.84 20.89 -12.47
N GLY A 385 9.71 20.22 -11.71
CA GLY A 385 11.15 20.46 -11.67
C GLY A 385 11.60 21.74 -10.96
N ARG A 386 10.68 22.54 -10.39
CA ARG A 386 11.04 23.75 -9.64
C ARG A 386 11.25 23.44 -8.15
N PRO A 387 12.43 23.74 -7.57
CA PRO A 387 12.70 23.44 -6.18
C PRO A 387 11.86 24.29 -5.24
N HIS A 388 11.34 23.66 -4.20
CA HIS A 388 10.44 24.26 -3.21
C HIS A 388 10.63 23.64 -1.82
N SER A 389 9.97 24.22 -0.82
CA SER A 389 9.92 23.69 0.55
C SER A 389 8.62 24.09 1.23
N ILE A 390 8.26 23.39 2.31
CA ILE A 390 7.07 23.67 3.12
C ILE A 390 7.48 23.70 4.59
N GLN A 391 7.04 24.71 5.34
CA GLN A 391 7.29 24.80 6.77
C GLN A 391 6.00 25.07 7.55
N GLY A 392 5.72 24.28 8.59
CA GLY A 392 4.57 24.48 9.47
C GLY A 392 4.70 25.74 10.33
N LEU A 393 3.65 26.55 10.39
CA LEU A 393 3.59 27.79 11.17
C LEU A 393 2.57 27.70 12.31
N GLY A 394 2.65 28.65 13.25
CA GLY A 394 1.75 28.73 14.40
C GLY A 394 1.96 27.57 15.39
N ASP A 395 1.16 27.54 16.44
CA ASP A 395 1.35 26.58 17.54
C ASP A 395 1.11 25.13 17.12
N ASP A 396 0.24 24.92 16.12
CA ASP A 396 -0.19 23.60 15.67
C ASP A 396 0.34 23.25 14.27
N GLY A 397 1.17 24.05 13.61
CA GLY A 397 1.67 23.75 12.26
C GLY A 397 0.57 23.73 11.19
N CYS A 398 0.64 22.78 10.24
CA CYS A 398 -0.30 22.64 9.13
C CYS A 398 -0.54 21.19 8.70
N PHE A 399 -1.71 20.93 8.13
CA PHE A 399 -2.12 19.64 7.56
C PHE A 399 -2.74 19.90 6.19
N PHE A 400 -2.27 19.19 5.17
CA PHE A 400 -2.58 19.51 3.79
C PHE A 400 -2.54 18.25 2.92
N LEU A 401 -3.23 18.32 1.78
CA LEU A 401 -3.18 17.35 0.71
C LEU A 401 -2.30 17.90 -0.40
N LEU A 402 -1.42 17.06 -0.92
CA LEU A 402 -0.67 17.22 -2.15
C LEU A 402 -1.27 16.30 -3.21
N VAL A 403 -1.32 16.75 -4.44
CA VAL A 403 -1.83 16.02 -5.58
C VAL A 403 -0.85 16.20 -6.74
N PHE A 404 -0.39 15.08 -7.28
CA PHE A 404 0.61 15.01 -8.34
C PHE A 404 -0.04 14.53 -9.63
N ASP A 405 0.38 15.07 -10.78
CA ASP A 405 -0.15 14.71 -12.11
C ASP A 405 0.49 13.46 -12.72
N SER A 406 0.82 12.47 -11.87
CA SER A 406 1.28 11.15 -12.25
C SER A 406 0.80 10.12 -11.23
N GLY A 407 0.13 9.05 -11.68
CA GLY A 407 -0.26 7.94 -10.81
C GLY A 407 0.93 7.12 -10.30
N ASN A 408 2.11 7.24 -10.93
CA ASN A 408 3.31 6.54 -10.49
C ASN A 408 4.10 7.31 -9.43
N PHE A 409 3.64 8.51 -9.03
CA PHE A 409 4.37 9.30 -8.05
C PHE A 409 4.53 8.52 -6.73
N SER A 410 5.76 8.57 -6.21
CA SER A 410 6.13 8.04 -4.92
C SER A 410 6.86 9.14 -4.17
N GLU A 411 6.44 9.39 -2.94
CA GLU A 411 7.05 10.42 -2.11
C GLU A 411 8.51 10.10 -1.75
N ALA A 412 8.87 8.81 -1.78
CA ALA A 412 10.24 8.36 -1.58
C ALA A 412 11.18 8.71 -2.74
N ASP A 413 10.65 9.10 -3.91
CA ASP A 413 11.43 9.34 -5.13
C ASP A 413 11.66 10.83 -5.41
N THR A 414 11.38 11.71 -4.44
CA THR A 414 11.68 13.15 -4.57
C THR A 414 13.19 13.42 -4.51
N PHE A 415 13.65 14.42 -5.26
CA PHE A 415 15.05 14.84 -5.22
C PHE A 415 15.29 15.79 -4.05
N LEU A 416 15.89 15.29 -2.97
CA LEU A 416 16.15 16.04 -1.74
C LEU A 416 17.50 16.76 -1.80
N LEU A 417 17.56 18.00 -1.31
CA LEU A 417 18.77 18.82 -1.31
C LEU A 417 19.93 18.13 -0.59
N THR A 418 19.69 17.63 0.62
CA THR A 418 20.71 17.01 1.47
C THR A 418 21.15 15.66 0.95
N ASP A 419 20.23 14.89 0.35
CA ASP A 419 20.58 13.64 -0.32
C ASP A 419 21.51 13.89 -1.51
N TRP A 420 21.14 14.81 -2.40
CA TRP A 420 21.97 15.13 -3.55
C TRP A 420 23.33 15.68 -3.12
N MET A 421 23.36 16.66 -2.21
CA MET A 421 24.62 17.23 -1.73
C MET A 421 25.49 16.20 -1.02
N GLY A 422 24.91 15.28 -0.24
CA GLY A 422 25.63 14.19 0.42
C GLY A 422 26.28 13.21 -0.57
N HIS A 423 25.72 13.09 -1.77
CA HIS A 423 26.23 12.24 -2.86
C HIS A 423 27.16 12.97 -3.85
N VAL A 424 27.43 14.26 -3.67
CA VAL A 424 28.41 15.01 -4.49
C VAL A 424 29.77 15.04 -3.80
N PRO A 425 30.89 14.70 -4.47
CA PRO A 425 32.21 14.79 -3.89
C PRO A 425 32.50 16.19 -3.32
N LEU A 426 33.05 16.28 -2.10
CA LEU A 426 33.33 17.56 -1.45
C LEU A 426 34.20 18.49 -2.31
N SER A 427 35.14 17.92 -3.09
CA SER A 427 35.98 18.68 -4.02
C SER A 427 35.18 19.35 -5.16
N VAL A 428 34.05 18.78 -5.57
CA VAL A 428 33.13 19.36 -6.55
C VAL A 428 32.29 20.46 -5.89
N LEU A 429 31.74 20.22 -4.70
CA LEU A 429 31.03 21.26 -3.92
C LEU A 429 31.93 22.47 -3.64
N SER A 430 33.17 22.21 -3.23
CA SER A 430 34.19 23.24 -2.99
C SER A 430 34.44 24.11 -4.23
N LYS A 431 34.56 23.49 -5.41
CA LYS A 431 34.70 24.21 -6.69
C LYS A 431 33.43 24.99 -7.05
N ASN A 432 32.26 24.39 -6.87
CA ASN A 432 30.98 25.00 -7.22
C ASN A 432 30.70 26.27 -6.40
N PHE A 433 30.89 26.19 -5.07
CA PHE A 433 30.62 27.30 -4.15
C PHE A 433 31.83 28.21 -3.89
N GLN A 434 33.00 27.89 -4.47
CA GLN A 434 34.25 28.64 -4.29
C GLN A 434 34.66 28.80 -2.82
N VAL A 435 34.44 27.76 -2.00
CA VAL A 435 34.82 27.70 -0.59
C VAL A 435 35.66 26.45 -0.29
N PRO A 436 36.50 26.43 0.77
CA PRO A 436 37.26 25.23 1.12
C PRO A 436 36.36 24.04 1.48
N GLU A 437 36.81 22.80 1.18
CA GLU A 437 36.08 21.56 1.53
C GLU A 437 35.70 21.46 3.03
N SER A 438 36.50 22.08 3.91
CA SER A 438 36.25 22.12 5.35
C SER A 438 34.93 22.79 5.74
N VAL A 439 34.31 23.57 4.85
CA VAL A 439 32.97 24.16 5.07
C VAL A 439 31.89 23.08 5.10
N PHE A 440 32.07 21.99 4.35
CA PHE A 440 31.10 20.90 4.23
C PHE A 440 31.32 19.77 5.24
N LYS A 441 32.17 19.97 6.26
CA LYS A 441 32.51 18.93 7.25
C LYS A 441 31.31 18.36 8.01
N ASN A 442 30.22 19.13 8.10
CA ASN A 442 28.99 18.79 8.82
C ASN A 442 27.80 18.63 7.86
N LEU A 443 28.07 18.48 6.56
CA LEU A 443 27.02 18.23 5.58
C LEU A 443 26.33 16.90 5.94
N PRO A 444 24.99 16.84 5.95
CA PRO A 444 24.29 15.57 6.11
C PRO A 444 24.74 14.57 5.04
N THR A 445 24.97 13.32 5.44
CA THR A 445 25.34 12.22 4.52
C THR A 445 24.14 11.38 4.08
N THR A 446 22.97 11.70 4.61
CA THR A 446 21.67 11.11 4.27
C THR A 446 20.65 12.23 4.18
N GLU A 447 19.56 11.96 3.48
CA GLU A 447 18.41 12.86 3.43
C GLU A 447 17.89 13.24 4.82
N LEU A 448 17.30 14.43 4.93
CA LEU A 448 16.53 14.83 6.11
C LEU A 448 15.04 14.56 5.91
N TYR A 449 14.56 14.74 4.68
CA TYR A 449 13.18 14.60 4.21
C TYR A 449 12.17 15.50 4.94
N MET A 450 11.97 15.30 6.24
CA MET A 450 11.25 16.16 7.16
C MET A 450 12.01 16.33 8.47
N PHE A 451 12.14 17.56 8.97
CA PHE A 451 12.89 17.81 10.20
C PHE A 451 12.29 18.95 11.03
N ALA A 452 12.49 18.89 12.35
CA ALA A 452 12.11 19.97 13.25
C ALA A 452 13.03 21.18 13.07
N SER A 453 12.44 22.38 13.03
CA SER A 453 13.16 23.65 12.99
C SER A 453 12.47 24.68 13.87
N GLU A 454 13.17 25.77 14.19
CA GLU A 454 12.54 26.96 14.75
C GLU A 454 11.55 27.57 13.74
N LEU A 455 10.54 28.28 14.26
CA LEU A 455 9.62 29.05 13.42
C LEU A 455 10.38 30.06 12.56
N PRO A 456 9.98 30.27 11.29
CA PRO A 456 10.68 31.18 10.41
C PRO A 456 10.55 32.62 10.86
N ARG A 457 11.40 33.49 10.29
CA ARG A 457 11.33 34.94 10.55
C ARG A 457 10.03 35.51 9.97
N PRO A 458 9.63 36.75 10.31
CA PRO A 458 8.43 37.34 9.70
C PRO A 458 8.47 37.30 8.17
N LEU A 459 7.34 36.99 7.51
CA LEU A 459 7.24 36.78 6.06
C LEU A 459 7.94 37.89 5.25
N LYS A 460 7.73 39.15 5.63
CA LYS A 460 8.32 40.31 4.94
C LYS A 460 9.85 40.36 5.00
N VAL A 461 10.45 39.81 6.05
CA VAL A 461 11.91 39.74 6.19
C VAL A 461 12.47 38.71 5.20
N GLU A 462 11.87 37.52 5.14
CA GLU A 462 12.32 36.46 4.24
C GLU A 462 12.06 36.82 2.78
N GLN A 463 10.90 37.41 2.46
CA GLN A 463 10.61 37.97 1.13
C GLN A 463 11.66 39.01 0.71
N HIS A 464 12.09 39.88 1.63
CA HIS A 464 13.12 40.88 1.32
C HIS A 464 14.49 40.22 1.08
N GLU A 465 14.85 39.22 1.89
CA GLU A 465 16.12 38.52 1.78
C GLU A 465 16.27 37.77 0.46
N VAL A 466 15.28 36.97 0.07
CA VAL A 466 15.36 36.18 -1.17
C VAL A 466 15.23 37.04 -2.43
N ALA A 467 14.68 38.26 -2.32
CA ALA A 467 14.55 39.18 -3.45
C ALA A 467 15.87 39.88 -3.83
N ILE A 468 16.93 39.76 -3.02
CA ILE A 468 18.22 40.42 -3.30
C ILE A 468 18.87 39.75 -4.52
N GLY A 469 19.22 40.56 -5.53
CA GLY A 469 19.87 40.09 -6.76
C GLY A 469 18.90 39.97 -7.93
N THR A 470 18.02 38.97 -7.89
CA THR A 470 17.10 38.65 -9.01
C THR A 470 15.70 39.25 -8.83
N GLY A 471 15.15 39.19 -7.62
CA GLY A 471 13.79 39.65 -7.29
C GLY A 471 12.82 38.51 -6.96
N LEU A 472 11.56 38.87 -6.73
CA LEU A 472 10.49 37.90 -6.49
C LEU A 472 9.79 37.50 -7.79
N LEU A 473 9.21 36.31 -7.80
CA LEU A 473 8.31 35.85 -8.85
C LEU A 473 7.11 36.79 -8.98
N ASN A 474 6.77 37.19 -10.20
CA ASN A 474 5.64 38.09 -10.46
C ASN A 474 4.29 37.39 -10.30
N GLU A 475 4.22 36.10 -10.62
CA GLU A 475 3.03 35.27 -10.46
C GLU A 475 3.02 34.64 -9.07
N SER A 476 1.84 34.60 -8.44
CA SER A 476 1.69 33.90 -7.16
C SER A 476 1.62 32.40 -7.40
N ILE A 477 2.31 31.62 -6.57
CA ILE A 477 2.17 30.15 -6.52
C ILE A 477 1.13 29.71 -5.50
N ALA A 478 0.58 30.64 -4.70
CA ALA A 478 -0.50 30.40 -3.77
C ALA A 478 -1.82 31.01 -4.28
N PHE A 479 -2.94 30.34 -4.03
CA PHE A 479 -4.28 30.79 -4.37
C PHE A 479 -5.19 30.82 -3.13
N TYR A 480 -5.70 32.01 -2.81
CA TYR A 480 -6.46 32.25 -1.58
C TYR A 480 -7.97 32.02 -1.80
N THR A 481 -8.41 30.76 -1.78
CA THR A 481 -9.82 30.39 -2.07
C THR A 481 -10.80 31.00 -1.06
N THR A 482 -10.33 31.31 0.14
CA THR A 482 -11.10 31.99 1.19
C THR A 482 -11.60 33.36 0.75
N GLN A 483 -10.90 34.00 -0.19
CA GLN A 483 -11.23 35.30 -0.78
C GLN A 483 -12.06 35.18 -2.07
N MET A 484 -12.24 33.96 -2.58
CA MET A 484 -12.95 33.67 -3.82
C MET A 484 -14.46 33.52 -3.59
N LYS A 485 -15.26 34.18 -4.45
CA LYS A 485 -16.71 33.93 -4.52
C LYS A 485 -16.99 32.64 -5.31
N PRO A 486 -17.94 31.79 -4.88
CA PRO A 486 -18.35 30.63 -5.66
C PRO A 486 -18.79 31.00 -7.08
N ASN A 487 -18.39 30.18 -8.05
CA ASN A 487 -18.86 30.27 -9.43
C ASN A 487 -20.35 29.94 -9.50
N TYR A 488 -20.78 28.98 -8.69
CA TYR A 488 -22.16 28.54 -8.58
C TYR A 488 -22.61 28.53 -7.12
N THR A 489 -23.77 29.15 -6.86
CA THR A 489 -24.50 29.04 -5.58
C THR A 489 -25.93 28.62 -5.89
N ARG A 490 -26.40 27.54 -5.25
CA ARG A 490 -27.76 26.99 -5.36
C ARG A 490 -28.27 26.59 -3.97
N LEU A 491 -29.54 26.23 -3.86
CA LEU A 491 -30.10 25.73 -2.59
C LEU A 491 -29.40 24.46 -2.10
N GLY A 492 -29.00 23.58 -3.03
CA GLY A 492 -28.30 22.34 -2.70
C GLY A 492 -26.82 22.51 -2.37
N GLY A 493 -26.22 23.70 -2.51
CA GLY A 493 -24.78 23.86 -2.29
C GLY A 493 -24.09 24.96 -3.10
N ASN A 494 -22.76 24.92 -3.14
CA ASN A 494 -21.94 25.83 -3.95
C ASN A 494 -20.68 25.17 -4.53
N VAL A 495 -20.15 25.73 -5.61
CA VAL A 495 -18.91 25.29 -6.28
C VAL A 495 -17.97 26.47 -6.51
N LYS A 496 -16.70 26.30 -6.16
CA LYS A 496 -15.60 27.19 -6.53
C LYS A 496 -14.69 26.47 -7.53
N ILE A 497 -14.47 27.03 -8.70
CA ILE A 497 -13.62 26.47 -9.77
C ILE A 497 -12.31 27.26 -9.83
N ILE A 498 -11.20 26.56 -9.70
CA ILE A 498 -9.84 27.09 -9.76
C ILE A 498 -9.15 26.47 -10.98
N ASP A 499 -8.72 27.29 -11.92
CA ASP A 499 -8.06 26.85 -13.15
C ASP A 499 -7.14 27.97 -13.68
N ASN A 500 -6.51 27.79 -14.84
CA ASN A 500 -5.56 28.77 -15.36
C ASN A 500 -6.18 30.14 -15.68
N ALA A 501 -7.51 30.29 -15.74
CA ALA A 501 -8.15 31.57 -15.99
C ALA A 501 -8.10 32.49 -14.75
N ASN A 502 -8.07 31.91 -13.55
CA ASN A 502 -8.00 32.67 -12.29
C ASN A 502 -6.74 32.37 -11.45
N PHE A 503 -6.05 31.28 -11.74
CA PHE A 503 -4.77 30.91 -11.15
C PHE A 503 -3.74 30.59 -12.25
N PRO A 504 -3.20 31.60 -12.96
CA PRO A 504 -2.50 31.41 -14.25
C PRO A 504 -1.32 30.44 -14.25
N ILE A 505 -0.66 30.24 -13.11
CA ILE A 505 0.48 29.33 -13.00
C ILE A 505 0.08 27.85 -13.02
N THR A 506 -1.18 27.52 -12.69
CA THR A 506 -1.61 26.12 -12.53
C THR A 506 -1.79 25.41 -13.88
N THR A 507 -1.31 24.17 -13.94
CA THR A 507 -1.66 23.21 -15.00
C THR A 507 -2.63 22.13 -14.51
N ILE A 508 -3.03 22.21 -13.23
CA ILE A 508 -4.00 21.34 -12.58
C ILE A 508 -5.21 22.19 -12.19
N ALA A 509 -6.36 21.90 -12.79
CA ALA A 509 -7.63 22.53 -12.45
C ALA A 509 -8.27 21.80 -11.27
N ALA A 510 -9.09 22.52 -10.50
CA ALA A 510 -9.82 21.95 -9.39
C ALA A 510 -11.19 22.61 -9.20
N ALA A 511 -12.13 21.86 -8.61
CA ALA A 511 -13.36 22.39 -8.08
C ALA A 511 -13.51 22.01 -6.61
N ILE A 512 -13.82 22.99 -5.77
CA ILE A 512 -14.20 22.76 -4.37
C ILE A 512 -15.72 22.78 -4.32
N VAL A 513 -16.31 21.62 -4.04
CA VAL A 513 -17.76 21.42 -4.04
C VAL A 513 -18.24 21.28 -2.61
N THR A 514 -19.29 22.04 -2.26
CA THR A 514 -20.03 21.87 -1.00
C THR A 514 -21.47 21.51 -1.33
N LEU A 515 -21.92 20.33 -0.91
CA LEU A 515 -23.31 19.88 -1.01
C LEU A 515 -23.98 19.92 0.36
N LYS A 516 -25.13 20.60 0.44
CA LYS A 516 -26.02 20.54 1.62
C LYS A 516 -26.61 19.13 1.78
N PRO A 517 -27.14 18.76 2.97
CA PRO A 517 -27.82 17.48 3.16
C PRO A 517 -28.86 17.20 2.06
N GLY A 518 -28.74 16.04 1.41
CA GLY A 518 -29.52 15.62 0.24
C GLY A 518 -29.31 16.46 -1.04
N GLY A 519 -28.29 17.32 -1.07
CA GLY A 519 -27.82 17.96 -2.29
C GLY A 519 -27.12 16.97 -3.21
N LEU A 520 -27.15 17.26 -4.51
CA LEU A 520 -26.59 16.39 -5.56
C LEU A 520 -25.73 17.23 -6.51
N ARG A 521 -24.46 16.86 -6.67
CA ARG A 521 -23.65 17.21 -7.85
C ARG A 521 -24.25 16.44 -9.03
N GLU A 522 -24.80 17.18 -9.99
CA GLU A 522 -25.71 16.59 -10.99
C GLU A 522 -25.03 15.58 -11.90
N LEU A 523 -25.82 14.81 -12.67
CA LEU A 523 -25.31 13.88 -13.67
C LEU A 523 -24.54 14.64 -14.76
N HIS A 524 -23.25 14.37 -14.86
CA HIS A 524 -22.34 15.04 -15.81
C HIS A 524 -21.14 14.15 -16.15
N TRP A 525 -20.27 14.62 -17.04
CA TRP A 525 -18.95 14.03 -17.31
C TRP A 525 -17.95 15.12 -17.70
N HIS A 526 -16.66 14.77 -17.63
CA HIS A 526 -15.55 15.65 -17.98
C HIS A 526 -14.93 15.21 -19.32
N PRO A 527 -14.99 16.06 -20.38
CA PRO A 527 -14.52 15.67 -21.72
C PRO A 527 -13.01 15.88 -21.94
N ASN A 528 -12.31 16.50 -20.99
CA ASN A 528 -10.93 16.92 -21.17
C ASN A 528 -9.93 16.10 -20.35
N ALA A 529 -10.30 15.61 -19.16
CA ALA A 529 -9.38 14.91 -18.27
C ALA A 529 -10.09 13.92 -17.35
N ASP A 530 -9.31 13.04 -16.72
CA ASP A 530 -9.77 12.23 -15.60
C ASP A 530 -10.03 13.14 -14.38
N GLU A 531 -11.01 12.77 -13.56
CA GLU A 531 -11.27 13.42 -12.28
C GLU A 531 -10.69 12.57 -11.15
N TRP A 532 -9.82 13.17 -10.35
CA TRP A 532 -9.39 12.62 -9.07
C TRP A 532 -10.11 13.37 -7.96
N THR A 533 -10.81 12.65 -7.09
CA THR A 533 -11.71 13.22 -6.09
C THR A 533 -11.15 12.98 -4.69
N TYR A 534 -11.20 13.98 -3.80
CA TYR A 534 -10.91 13.78 -2.37
C TYR A 534 -12.06 14.29 -1.50
N PHE A 535 -12.55 13.43 -0.61
CA PHE A 535 -13.67 13.73 0.29
C PHE A 535 -13.15 14.37 1.59
N VAL A 536 -13.31 15.69 1.71
CA VAL A 536 -12.80 16.50 2.83
C VAL A 536 -13.65 16.32 4.09
N SER A 537 -14.96 16.19 3.96
CA SER A 537 -15.87 15.95 5.08
C SER A 537 -17.25 15.47 4.61
N GLY A 538 -17.97 14.75 5.46
CA GLY A 538 -19.35 14.32 5.19
C GLY A 538 -19.44 12.92 4.60
N MET A 539 -20.63 12.55 4.11
CA MET A 539 -20.89 11.24 3.50
C MET A 539 -21.44 11.43 2.10
N ALA A 540 -20.88 10.70 1.15
CA ALA A 540 -21.24 10.77 -0.24
C ALA A 540 -21.64 9.40 -0.79
N ARG A 541 -22.44 9.43 -1.84
CA ARG A 541 -22.65 8.30 -2.75
C ARG A 541 -22.29 8.74 -4.16
N VAL A 542 -21.37 8.01 -4.78
CA VAL A 542 -20.95 8.27 -6.16
C VAL A 542 -21.40 7.13 -7.03
N GLY A 543 -22.08 7.45 -8.12
CA GLY A 543 -22.38 6.50 -9.19
C GLY A 543 -21.58 6.85 -10.43
N MET A 544 -20.89 5.88 -11.01
CA MET A 544 -20.15 6.03 -12.26
C MET A 544 -20.64 5.01 -13.30
N PHE A 545 -20.82 5.48 -14.52
CA PHE A 545 -21.14 4.68 -15.69
C PHE A 545 -19.92 4.52 -16.60
N GLU A 546 -19.63 3.28 -17.00
CA GLU A 546 -18.55 2.97 -17.93
C GLU A 546 -19.13 2.30 -19.20
N ALA A 547 -18.88 2.92 -20.35
CA ALA A 547 -19.25 2.37 -21.65
C ALA A 547 -18.22 1.32 -22.11
N GLY A 548 -18.66 0.28 -22.82
CA GLY A 548 -17.74 -0.67 -23.51
C GLY A 548 -18.01 -2.14 -23.28
N ASN A 549 -18.81 -2.51 -22.26
CA ASN A 549 -19.31 -3.86 -22.03
C ASN A 549 -20.83 -3.91 -22.24
N TYR A 550 -21.39 -5.06 -22.68
CA TYR A 550 -22.84 -5.27 -22.69
C TYR A 550 -23.22 -6.46 -21.80
N PRO A 551 -24.05 -6.28 -20.75
CA PRO A 551 -24.61 -4.99 -20.31
C PRO A 551 -23.50 -4.03 -19.82
N ALA A 552 -23.76 -2.72 -19.94
CA ALA A 552 -22.82 -1.69 -19.52
C ALA A 552 -22.57 -1.77 -18.01
N ASN A 553 -21.34 -1.44 -17.61
CA ASN A 553 -20.96 -1.45 -16.21
C ASN A 553 -21.41 -0.13 -15.58
N SER A 554 -22.14 -0.22 -14.49
CA SER A 554 -22.38 0.90 -13.58
C SER A 554 -22.02 0.43 -12.18
N ARG A 555 -21.28 1.25 -11.44
CA ARG A 555 -20.94 1.00 -10.04
C ARG A 555 -21.34 2.20 -9.22
N THR A 556 -21.96 1.92 -8.09
CA THR A 556 -22.29 2.92 -7.08
C THR A 556 -21.62 2.51 -5.79
N MET A 557 -20.91 3.45 -5.17
CA MET A 557 -20.18 3.24 -3.93
C MET A 557 -20.44 4.41 -2.99
N ASP A 558 -20.33 4.13 -1.70
CA ASP A 558 -20.41 5.13 -0.65
C ASP A 558 -18.99 5.58 -0.27
N PHE A 559 -18.82 6.87 0.01
CA PHE A 559 -17.56 7.52 0.36
C PHE A 559 -17.76 8.39 1.61
N GLN A 560 -16.69 8.61 2.36
CA GLN A 560 -16.66 9.42 3.57
C GLN A 560 -15.38 10.26 3.63
N GLU A 561 -15.25 11.08 4.69
CA GLU A 561 -14.05 11.85 4.97
C GLU A 561 -12.77 10.99 4.89
N GLY A 562 -11.79 11.47 4.12
CA GLY A 562 -10.52 10.79 3.89
C GLY A 562 -10.46 9.95 2.62
N ASP A 563 -11.61 9.56 2.06
CA ASP A 563 -11.64 8.70 0.88
C ASP A 563 -11.21 9.44 -0.40
N ILE A 564 -10.70 8.65 -1.35
CA ILE A 564 -10.31 9.10 -2.70
C ILE A 564 -11.23 8.44 -3.74
N GLY A 565 -11.72 9.24 -4.68
CA GLY A 565 -12.43 8.79 -5.87
C GLY A 565 -11.57 8.98 -7.12
N TYR A 566 -11.86 8.21 -8.17
CA TYR A 566 -11.28 8.43 -9.49
C TYR A 566 -12.31 8.10 -10.56
N ILE A 567 -12.58 9.06 -11.45
CA ILE A 567 -13.50 8.91 -12.55
C ILE A 567 -12.72 9.14 -13.84
N PRO A 568 -12.50 8.09 -14.66
CA PRO A 568 -11.86 8.25 -15.96
C PRO A 568 -12.59 9.26 -16.82
N LYS A 569 -11.83 9.96 -17.65
CA LYS A 569 -12.32 10.89 -18.65
C LYS A 569 -13.50 10.31 -19.43
N ASP A 570 -14.47 11.16 -19.74
CA ASP A 570 -15.69 10.85 -20.47
C ASP A 570 -16.68 9.91 -19.76
N ASN A 571 -16.36 9.36 -18.57
CA ASN A 571 -17.31 8.53 -17.82
C ASN A 571 -18.37 9.40 -17.08
N PRO A 572 -19.66 9.21 -17.38
CA PRO A 572 -20.73 9.91 -16.68
C PRO A 572 -20.85 9.48 -15.22
N HIS A 573 -21.05 10.45 -14.34
CA HIS A 573 -21.16 10.21 -12.91
C HIS A 573 -21.99 11.29 -12.19
N TYR A 574 -22.22 11.08 -10.90
CA TYR A 574 -22.85 12.03 -9.97
C TYR A 574 -22.30 11.85 -8.56
N VAL A 575 -22.43 12.87 -7.71
CA VAL A 575 -22.09 12.80 -6.28
C VAL A 575 -23.27 13.28 -5.45
N GLU A 576 -23.84 12.39 -4.64
CA GLU A 576 -24.98 12.65 -3.77
C GLU A 576 -24.52 12.79 -2.32
N ASN A 577 -24.97 13.82 -1.60
CA ASN A 577 -24.79 13.89 -0.15
C ASN A 577 -25.83 12.99 0.54
N THR A 578 -25.36 11.90 1.13
CA THR A 578 -26.20 10.91 1.85
C THR A 578 -26.26 11.14 3.36
N GLY A 579 -25.49 12.10 3.87
CA GLY A 579 -25.41 12.46 5.27
C GLY A 579 -26.40 13.55 5.71
N ASP A 580 -26.30 13.91 6.98
CA ASP A 580 -27.08 14.99 7.62
C ASP A 580 -26.30 16.31 7.79
N CYS A 581 -25.03 16.32 7.38
CA CYS A 581 -24.12 17.46 7.41
C CYS A 581 -23.74 17.91 6.00
N ASP A 582 -23.06 19.06 5.88
CA ASP A 582 -22.48 19.49 4.60
C ASP A 582 -21.41 18.48 4.16
N LEU A 583 -21.51 18.03 2.91
CA LEU A 583 -20.49 17.26 2.22
C LEU A 583 -19.55 18.24 1.50
N ILE A 584 -18.24 18.12 1.74
CA ILE A 584 -17.20 18.92 1.09
C ILE A 584 -16.23 17.96 0.41
N PHE A 585 -15.99 18.17 -0.89
CA PHE A 585 -15.02 17.39 -1.64
C PHE A 585 -14.30 18.25 -2.69
N LEU A 586 -13.15 17.75 -3.12
CA LEU A 586 -12.30 18.34 -4.15
C LEU A 586 -12.43 17.48 -5.40
N GLU A 587 -12.75 18.08 -6.55
CA GLU A 587 -12.59 17.49 -7.88
C GLU A 587 -11.28 18.06 -8.44
N VAL A 588 -10.29 17.23 -8.78
CA VAL A 588 -8.96 17.68 -9.26
C VAL A 588 -8.66 17.03 -10.60
N PHE A 589 -8.16 17.82 -11.54
CA PHE A 589 -8.02 17.42 -12.95
C PHE A 589 -6.59 17.67 -13.45
N PRO A 590 -5.93 16.71 -14.11
CA PRO A 590 -4.62 16.89 -14.73
C PRO A 590 -4.75 17.66 -16.05
N SER A 591 -5.34 18.85 -15.98
CA SER A 591 -5.65 19.75 -17.10
C SER A 591 -5.66 21.20 -16.62
N PRO A 592 -5.17 22.17 -17.42
CA PRO A 592 -5.12 23.57 -17.03
C PRO A 592 -6.50 24.25 -16.97
N THR A 593 -7.55 23.64 -17.51
CA THR A 593 -8.92 24.18 -17.54
C THR A 593 -9.92 23.20 -16.97
N PHE A 594 -10.92 23.69 -16.24
CA PHE A 594 -12.09 22.91 -15.84
C PHE A 594 -13.11 22.85 -16.99
N GLN A 595 -13.65 21.66 -17.28
CA GLN A 595 -14.73 21.48 -18.26
C GLN A 595 -15.64 20.33 -17.83
N ASP A 596 -16.95 20.54 -17.87
CA ASP A 596 -17.96 19.50 -17.72
C ASP A 596 -19.05 19.61 -18.80
N ILE A 597 -19.82 18.53 -18.96
CA ILE A 597 -21.03 18.52 -19.76
C ILE A 597 -22.17 18.00 -18.88
N SER A 598 -23.16 18.86 -18.61
CA SER A 598 -24.36 18.51 -17.86
C SER A 598 -25.34 17.69 -18.71
N LEU A 599 -25.82 16.56 -18.18
CA LEU A 599 -26.84 15.75 -18.83
C LEU A 599 -28.12 16.56 -19.06
N ALA A 600 -28.55 17.34 -18.07
CA ALA A 600 -29.78 18.13 -18.15
C ALA A 600 -29.69 19.18 -19.26
N GLU A 601 -28.56 19.89 -19.34
CA GLU A 601 -28.34 20.92 -20.37
C GLU A 601 -28.23 20.29 -21.77
N TRP A 602 -27.54 19.15 -21.92
CA TRP A 602 -27.49 18.43 -23.19
C TRP A 602 -28.89 18.05 -23.69
N LEU A 603 -29.73 17.47 -22.81
CA LEU A 603 -31.10 17.11 -23.18
C LEU A 603 -31.95 18.35 -23.52
N ALA A 604 -31.79 19.46 -22.78
CA ALA A 604 -32.51 20.70 -23.04
C ALA A 604 -32.17 21.32 -24.40
N HIS A 605 -30.92 21.15 -24.86
CA HIS A 605 -30.45 21.64 -26.15
C HIS A 605 -30.57 20.62 -27.29
N THR A 606 -31.20 19.47 -27.04
CA THR A 606 -31.52 18.46 -28.06
C THR A 606 -33.01 18.60 -28.46
N PRO A 607 -33.39 18.41 -29.75
CA PRO A 607 -34.79 18.49 -30.15
C PRO A 607 -35.69 17.61 -29.28
N THR A 608 -36.71 18.20 -28.67
CA THR A 608 -37.55 17.54 -27.65
C THR A 608 -38.21 16.25 -28.15
N ARG A 609 -38.64 16.22 -29.42
CA ARG A 609 -39.10 14.99 -30.09
C ARG A 609 -38.06 13.88 -30.02
N LEU A 610 -36.80 14.20 -30.35
CA LEU A 610 -35.70 13.24 -30.36
C LEU A 610 -35.40 12.76 -28.93
N VAL A 611 -35.34 13.65 -27.95
CA VAL A 611 -35.16 13.27 -26.54
C VAL A 611 -36.26 12.30 -26.12
N ASN A 612 -37.53 12.65 -26.33
CA ASN A 612 -38.66 11.82 -25.95
C ASN A 612 -38.72 10.47 -26.70
N GLU A 613 -38.21 10.42 -27.95
CA GLU A 613 -38.04 9.18 -28.70
C GLU A 613 -36.94 8.27 -28.12
N HIS A 614 -35.96 8.80 -27.38
CA HIS A 614 -34.93 7.99 -26.70
C HIS A 614 -35.39 7.50 -25.32
N ILE A 615 -36.01 8.38 -24.53
CA ILE A 615 -36.27 8.10 -23.09
C ILE A 615 -37.72 7.75 -22.77
N HIS A 616 -38.66 8.05 -23.67
CA HIS A 616 -40.09 7.71 -23.55
C HIS A 616 -40.79 8.20 -22.27
N THR A 617 -40.36 9.33 -21.70
CA THR A 617 -40.89 9.89 -20.45
C THR A 617 -42.09 10.84 -20.63
N GLY A 618 -42.40 11.25 -21.86
CA GLY A 618 -43.51 12.15 -22.20
C GLY A 618 -43.25 13.64 -21.92
N GLU A 619 -44.23 14.48 -22.27
CA GLU A 619 -44.12 15.95 -22.21
C GLU A 619 -43.87 16.49 -20.79
N ALA A 620 -44.34 15.80 -19.75
CA ALA A 620 -44.15 16.23 -18.37
C ALA A 620 -42.66 16.32 -18.00
N PHE A 621 -41.85 15.33 -18.39
CA PHE A 621 -40.41 15.36 -18.16
C PHE A 621 -39.73 16.39 -19.06
N ILE A 622 -40.08 16.42 -20.36
CA ILE A 622 -39.50 17.38 -21.32
C ILE A 622 -39.67 18.83 -20.85
N ASN A 623 -40.84 19.17 -20.31
CA ASN A 623 -41.12 20.49 -19.77
C ASN A 623 -40.41 20.78 -18.44
N ALA A 624 -39.90 19.75 -17.75
CA ALA A 624 -39.16 19.87 -16.49
C ALA A 624 -37.64 19.96 -16.68
N ILE A 625 -37.11 19.70 -17.88
CA ILE A 625 -35.67 19.83 -18.16
C ILE A 625 -35.26 21.31 -18.13
N TYR A 626 -34.11 21.59 -17.50
CA TYR A 626 -33.59 22.94 -17.34
C TYR A 626 -32.70 23.33 -18.51
N ASN A 627 -32.91 24.51 -19.09
CA ASN A 627 -32.16 25.03 -20.24
C ASN A 627 -30.77 25.61 -19.89
N LYS A 628 -30.32 25.46 -18.64
CA LYS A 628 -29.02 25.91 -18.19
C LYS A 628 -28.51 24.95 -17.13
N GLU A 629 -27.22 24.67 -17.17
CA GLU A 629 -26.54 23.88 -16.16
C GLU A 629 -26.87 24.33 -14.72
N ALA A 630 -27.22 23.36 -13.88
CA ALA A 630 -27.49 23.61 -12.47
C ALA A 630 -26.23 23.42 -11.63
N VAL A 631 -25.33 22.51 -12.03
CA VAL A 631 -24.14 22.01 -11.33
C VAL A 631 -24.48 21.29 -10.03
N ILE A 632 -25.26 21.95 -9.17
CA ILE A 632 -25.80 21.41 -7.92
C ILE A 632 -27.33 21.45 -7.92
N ARG A 633 -27.95 20.32 -7.60
CA ARG A 633 -29.39 20.17 -7.43
C ARG A 633 -29.76 20.17 -5.94
N PRO A 634 -30.82 20.88 -5.53
CA PRO A 634 -31.45 20.67 -4.24
C PRO A 634 -32.26 19.37 -4.23
N LEU A 635 -32.58 18.90 -3.03
CA LEU A 635 -33.62 17.90 -2.77
C LEU A 635 -34.98 18.32 -3.35
#